data_AF-A0A2C5XSR9-F1
#
_entry.id   AF-A0A2C5XSR9-F1
#
_cell.length_a   1.000
_cell.length_b   1.000
_cell.length_c   1.000
_cell.angle_alpha   90.00
_cell.angle_beta   90.00
_cell.angle_gamma   90.00
#
_symmetry.space_group_name_H-M   'P 1'
#
loop_
_entity.id
_entity.type
_entity.pdbx_description
1 polymer ?
#
loop_
_entity_poly.entity_id
_entity_poly.type
_entity_poly.pdbx_seq_one_letter_code
_entity_poly.pdbx_strand_id
1 'polypeptide(L)'
;MAMFARSFKGLWRSPTADPVPAPARRLTLRIHNIPIETTLENLRDNLKRIASRFSALKGTIDELQASSLVRCGQRLCATVSFSTVVPEAEILRLLQGAGEYPYEYDFDFYGITPLHEDVTGVEADIVAVPGLASHAIGSWRSRTGNDVWLRDFLPEIPKIRVLLYGYNTKLLESDSRQSISNMGRKLLEEISSFRSNDSVRDAWPALVASHYSSNEHNSQLSQTCCGLVFFGVPNFGLRHVQLQL
;
A
#
# COMPACT_ATOMS: atom_id res chain seq x y z
N MET A 1 -32.14 -21.06 -66.71
CA MET A 1 -32.69 -22.11 -65.82
C MET A 1 -31.54 -22.63 -64.99
N ALA A 2 -31.35 -22.07 -63.80
CA ALA A 2 -30.19 -22.28 -62.93
C ALA A 2 -30.32 -23.60 -62.15
N MET A 3 -29.24 -24.38 -62.07
CA MET A 3 -29.13 -25.55 -61.20
C MET A 3 -28.14 -25.24 -60.07
N PHE A 4 -28.58 -25.42 -58.84
CA PHE A 4 -27.87 -25.15 -57.59
C PHE A 4 -26.71 -26.14 -57.37
N ALA A 5 -25.52 -25.64 -57.00
CA ALA A 5 -24.50 -26.42 -56.31
C ALA A 5 -24.25 -25.79 -54.92
N ARG A 6 -24.65 -26.51 -53.87
CA ARG A 6 -24.45 -26.11 -52.46
C ARG A 6 -22.99 -26.35 -52.06
N SER A 7 -22.30 -25.27 -51.71
CA SER A 7 -20.96 -25.31 -51.08
C SER A 7 -21.09 -25.72 -49.60
N PHE A 8 -20.60 -26.90 -49.25
CA PHE A 8 -20.36 -27.30 -47.85
C PHE A 8 -19.16 -26.52 -47.31
N LYS A 9 -19.38 -25.50 -46.47
CA LYS A 9 -18.34 -24.91 -45.62
C LYS A 9 -18.34 -25.66 -44.29
N GLY A 10 -17.49 -26.68 -44.19
CA GLY A 10 -17.15 -27.33 -42.93
C GLY A 10 -16.52 -26.30 -41.98
N LEU A 11 -17.08 -26.22 -40.78
CA LEU A 11 -16.69 -25.32 -39.71
C LEU A 11 -15.38 -25.82 -39.07
N TRP A 12 -14.23 -25.50 -39.66
CA TRP A 12 -12.95 -25.66 -38.96
C TRP A 12 -12.86 -24.60 -37.86
N ARG A 13 -13.12 -24.99 -36.61
CA ARG A 13 -12.75 -24.20 -35.43
C ARG A 13 -11.34 -24.61 -35.03
N SER A 14 -10.41 -23.64 -35.06
CA SER A 14 -9.09 -23.81 -34.45
C SER A 14 -9.26 -24.23 -32.98
N PRO A 15 -8.46 -25.18 -32.46
CA PRO A 15 -8.43 -25.46 -31.03
C PRO A 15 -8.09 -24.15 -30.32
N THR A 16 -8.96 -23.71 -29.42
CA THR A 16 -8.65 -22.60 -28.52
C THR A 16 -7.40 -23.00 -27.77
N ALA A 17 -6.29 -22.30 -28.02
CA ALA A 17 -5.10 -22.44 -27.20
C ALA A 17 -5.51 -22.29 -25.74
N ASP A 18 -5.06 -23.22 -24.88
CA ASP A 18 -5.30 -23.11 -23.45
C ASP A 18 -4.86 -21.71 -23.00
N PRO A 19 -5.66 -21.02 -22.16
CA PRO A 19 -5.31 -19.69 -21.71
C PRO A 19 -3.95 -19.75 -21.01
N VAL A 20 -2.99 -18.97 -21.53
CA VAL A 20 -1.66 -18.82 -20.92
C VAL A 20 -1.86 -18.44 -19.45
N PRO A 21 -1.29 -19.19 -18.48
CA PRO A 21 -1.41 -18.86 -17.07
C PRO A 21 -0.97 -17.42 -16.83
N ALA A 22 -1.80 -16.64 -16.13
CA ALA A 22 -1.44 -15.26 -15.80
C ALA A 22 -0.09 -15.26 -15.06
N PRO A 23 0.84 -14.35 -15.43
CA PRO A 23 2.14 -14.31 -14.77
C PRO A 23 1.96 -13.98 -13.29
N ALA A 24 2.77 -14.61 -12.44
CA ALA A 24 2.79 -14.29 -11.03
C ALA A 24 3.12 -12.81 -10.84
N ARG A 25 2.27 -12.11 -10.10
CA ARG A 25 2.48 -10.72 -9.72
C ARG A 25 2.96 -10.63 -8.30
N ARG A 26 3.69 -9.57 -8.02
CA ARG A 26 4.21 -9.25 -6.71
C ARG A 26 3.28 -8.29 -6.01
N LEU A 27 2.81 -8.66 -4.82
CA LEU A 27 1.90 -7.88 -3.99
C LEU A 27 2.54 -7.54 -2.65
N THR A 28 2.02 -6.53 -2.00
CA THR A 28 2.34 -6.19 -0.61
C THR A 28 1.02 -5.96 0.09
N LEU A 29 0.70 -6.84 1.03
CA LEU A 29 -0.52 -6.81 1.83
C LEU A 29 -0.27 -6.00 3.10
N ARG A 30 -1.22 -5.14 3.46
CA ARG A 30 -1.27 -4.53 4.79
C ARG A 30 -2.15 -5.38 5.70
N ILE A 31 -1.66 -5.62 6.91
CA ILE A 31 -2.37 -6.34 7.95
C ILE A 31 -2.47 -5.42 9.17
N HIS A 32 -3.69 -5.20 9.63
CA HIS A 32 -4.04 -4.32 10.73
C HIS A 32 -4.67 -5.07 11.89
N ASN A 33 -4.84 -4.33 12.99
CA ASN A 33 -5.54 -4.80 14.17
C ASN A 33 -4.88 -6.03 14.84
N ILE A 34 -3.58 -6.21 14.61
CA ILE A 34 -2.78 -7.30 15.16
C ILE A 34 -2.61 -7.05 16.68
N PRO A 35 -2.82 -8.04 17.56
CA PRO A 35 -2.60 -7.90 19.00
C PRO A 35 -1.15 -7.50 19.34
N ILE A 36 -0.96 -6.65 20.35
CA ILE A 36 0.34 -6.01 20.66
C ILE A 36 1.44 -6.99 21.10
N GLU A 37 1.03 -8.13 21.61
CA GLU A 37 1.88 -9.24 22.05
C GLU A 37 2.32 -10.15 20.89
N THR A 38 1.80 -9.94 19.67
CA THR A 38 2.12 -10.78 18.52
C THR A 38 3.56 -10.53 18.08
N THR A 39 4.37 -11.59 18.00
CA THR A 39 5.71 -11.55 17.40
C THR A 39 5.65 -11.73 15.88
N LEU A 40 6.73 -11.39 15.17
CA LEU A 40 6.85 -11.64 13.74
C LEU A 40 6.73 -13.14 13.40
N GLU A 41 7.30 -13.99 14.24
CA GLU A 41 7.21 -15.45 14.13
C GLU A 41 5.76 -15.90 14.28
N ASN A 42 5.05 -15.42 15.31
CA ASN A 42 3.64 -15.79 15.51
C ASN A 42 2.76 -15.29 14.37
N LEU A 43 2.96 -14.06 13.88
CA LEU A 43 2.23 -13.56 12.71
C LEU A 43 2.46 -14.46 11.50
N ARG A 44 3.71 -14.85 11.23
CA ARG A 44 4.06 -15.74 10.12
C ARG A 44 3.38 -17.10 10.25
N ASP A 45 3.40 -17.68 11.44
CA ASP A 45 2.78 -18.98 11.70
C ASP A 45 1.25 -18.92 11.59
N ASN A 46 0.64 -17.84 12.08
CA ASN A 46 -0.79 -17.57 11.94
C ASN A 46 -1.19 -17.47 10.46
N LEU A 47 -0.42 -16.74 9.65
CA LEU A 47 -0.65 -16.63 8.21
C LEU A 47 -0.48 -17.98 7.50
N LYS A 48 0.54 -18.77 7.84
CA LYS A 48 0.72 -20.13 7.30
C LYS A 48 -0.45 -21.05 7.65
N ARG A 49 -0.96 -20.97 8.88
CA ARG A 49 -2.12 -21.73 9.32
C ARG A 49 -3.37 -21.35 8.51
N ILE A 50 -3.62 -20.06 8.30
CA ILE A 50 -4.70 -19.59 7.41
C ILE A 50 -4.50 -20.13 5.99
N ALA A 51 -3.30 -19.99 5.43
CA ALA A 51 -2.96 -20.45 4.08
C ALA A 51 -3.27 -21.92 3.86
N SER A 52 -2.93 -22.76 4.85
CA SER A 52 -3.08 -24.21 4.77
C SER A 52 -4.53 -24.67 4.57
N ARG A 53 -5.50 -23.83 4.94
CA ARG A 53 -6.93 -24.07 4.77
C ARG A 53 -7.41 -23.84 3.34
N PHE A 54 -6.63 -23.14 2.51
CA PHE A 54 -7.02 -22.76 1.17
C PHE A 54 -5.94 -23.17 0.16
N SER A 55 -6.27 -24.16 -0.69
CA SER A 55 -5.36 -24.64 -1.74
C SER A 55 -4.82 -23.51 -2.64
N ALA A 56 -5.64 -22.48 -2.88
CA ALA A 56 -5.28 -21.29 -3.66
C ALA A 56 -4.15 -20.46 -3.03
N LEU A 57 -4.03 -20.41 -1.70
CA LEU A 57 -3.04 -19.58 -1.01
C LEU A 57 -1.74 -20.31 -0.68
N LYS A 58 -1.71 -21.64 -0.79
CA LYS A 58 -0.59 -22.48 -0.36
C LYS A 58 0.76 -22.02 -0.93
N GLY A 59 0.86 -21.81 -2.25
CA GLY A 59 2.10 -21.32 -2.88
C GLY A 59 2.37 -19.82 -2.71
N THR A 60 1.35 -19.04 -2.32
CA THR A 60 1.51 -17.58 -2.11
C THR A 60 2.19 -17.29 -0.77
N ILE A 61 1.89 -18.08 0.26
CA ILE A 61 2.38 -17.86 1.63
C ILE A 61 3.74 -18.55 1.89
N ASP A 62 4.16 -19.50 1.06
CA ASP A 62 5.54 -20.01 1.12
C ASP A 62 6.57 -18.94 0.68
N GLU A 63 6.16 -17.99 -0.15
CA GLU A 63 6.96 -16.84 -0.61
C GLU A 63 6.76 -15.57 0.24
N LEU A 64 6.20 -15.70 1.45
CA LEU A 64 6.00 -14.57 2.36
C LEU A 64 7.36 -13.99 2.78
N GLN A 65 7.77 -12.93 2.10
CA GLN A 65 9.09 -12.33 2.24
C GLN A 65 8.98 -10.84 2.53
N ALA A 66 9.78 -10.40 3.50
CA ALA A 66 9.81 -9.07 4.09
C ALA A 66 8.50 -8.70 4.80
N SER A 67 8.61 -8.64 6.13
CA SER A 67 7.52 -8.25 7.02
C SER A 67 7.98 -7.15 7.95
N SER A 68 7.37 -5.97 7.86
CA SER A 68 7.39 -5.03 8.99
C SER A 68 6.33 -5.47 10.00
N LEU A 69 6.58 -5.22 11.28
CA LEU A 69 5.58 -5.34 12.34
C LEU A 69 5.84 -4.21 13.33
N VAL A 70 5.00 -3.19 13.26
CA VAL A 70 5.25 -1.89 13.89
C VAL A 70 4.02 -1.49 14.69
N ARG A 71 4.23 -0.80 15.81
CA ARG A 71 3.14 -0.29 16.64
C ARG A 71 2.30 0.73 15.87
N CYS A 72 0.99 0.63 16.03
CA CYS A 72 0.01 1.56 15.51
C CYS A 72 -1.05 1.76 16.60
N GLY A 73 -0.79 2.73 17.50
CA GLY A 73 -1.57 2.93 18.71
C GLY A 73 -1.51 1.71 19.65
N GLN A 74 -2.67 1.11 19.93
CA GLN A 74 -2.79 -0.06 20.82
C GLN A 74 -2.69 -1.41 20.08
N ARG A 75 -2.46 -1.41 18.77
CA ARG A 75 -2.34 -2.60 17.92
C ARG A 75 -1.01 -2.57 17.18
N LEU A 76 -0.69 -3.65 16.49
CA LEU A 76 0.39 -3.70 15.52
C LEU A 76 -0.17 -3.61 14.09
N CYS A 77 0.63 -3.04 13.21
CA CYS A 77 0.44 -3.02 11.77
C CYS A 77 1.61 -3.76 11.12
N ALA A 78 1.31 -4.61 10.15
CA ALA A 78 2.31 -5.31 9.37
C ALA A 78 2.15 -5.04 7.88
N THR A 79 3.27 -5.02 7.17
CA THR A 79 3.29 -5.10 5.71
C THR A 79 3.93 -6.42 5.32
N VAL A 80 3.37 -7.11 4.34
CA VAL A 80 3.82 -8.46 3.99
C VAL A 80 3.85 -8.61 2.49
N SER A 81 5.01 -8.96 1.91
CA SER A 81 5.17 -9.06 0.45
C SER A 81 5.27 -10.52 0.00
N PHE A 82 4.72 -10.81 -1.18
CA PHE A 82 4.73 -12.16 -1.76
C PHE A 82 4.43 -12.11 -3.25
N SER A 83 4.72 -13.19 -3.99
CA SER A 83 4.26 -13.37 -5.37
C SER A 83 3.04 -14.28 -5.41
N THR A 84 2.13 -14.01 -6.34
CA THR A 84 0.90 -14.78 -6.49
C THR A 84 0.30 -14.63 -7.88
N VAL A 85 -0.40 -15.66 -8.33
CA VAL A 85 -1.30 -15.61 -9.49
C VAL A 85 -2.75 -15.33 -9.08
N VAL A 86 -3.03 -15.32 -7.77
CA VAL A 86 -4.39 -15.17 -7.24
C VAL A 86 -4.83 -13.70 -7.32
N PRO A 87 -6.09 -13.43 -7.68
CA PRO A 87 -6.72 -12.11 -7.57
C PRO A 87 -6.63 -11.50 -6.17
N GLU A 88 -6.30 -10.20 -6.04
CA GLU A 88 -6.31 -9.48 -4.76
C GLU A 88 -7.64 -9.63 -4.02
N ALA A 89 -8.76 -9.46 -4.73
CA ALA A 89 -10.10 -9.64 -4.18
C ALA A 89 -10.34 -11.06 -3.62
N GLU A 90 -9.78 -12.08 -4.28
CA GLU A 90 -9.89 -13.46 -3.82
C GLU A 90 -9.01 -13.69 -2.59
N ILE A 91 -7.81 -13.13 -2.55
CA ILE A 91 -6.93 -13.19 -1.38
C ILE A 91 -7.62 -12.55 -0.16
N LEU A 92 -8.17 -11.34 -0.32
CA LEU A 92 -8.90 -10.66 0.75
C LEU A 92 -10.10 -11.49 1.22
N ARG A 93 -10.90 -12.04 0.29
CA ARG A 93 -12.05 -12.89 0.61
C ARG A 93 -11.65 -14.10 1.46
N LEU A 94 -10.57 -14.79 1.08
CA LEU A 94 -10.10 -15.98 1.78
C LEU A 94 -9.50 -15.65 3.15
N LEU A 95 -8.69 -14.59 3.25
CA LEU A 95 -8.08 -14.15 4.50
C LEU A 95 -9.14 -13.66 5.50
N GLN A 96 -10.11 -12.87 5.05
CA GLN A 96 -11.23 -12.40 5.88
C GLN A 96 -12.16 -13.55 6.26
N GLY A 97 -12.44 -14.47 5.33
CA GLY A 97 -13.29 -15.64 5.56
C GLY A 97 -12.70 -16.68 6.52
N ALA A 98 -11.39 -16.65 6.76
CA ALA A 98 -10.74 -17.54 7.73
C ALA A 98 -11.23 -17.29 9.17
N GLY A 99 -11.51 -16.02 9.51
CA GLY A 99 -12.14 -15.57 10.77
C GLY A 99 -11.40 -15.95 12.05
N GLU A 100 -10.13 -16.34 11.95
CA GLU A 100 -9.40 -17.01 13.04
C GLU A 100 -8.66 -16.04 13.96
N TYR A 101 -8.32 -14.86 13.43
CA TYR A 101 -7.60 -13.79 14.13
C TYR A 101 -8.31 -12.47 13.85
N PRO A 102 -8.17 -11.46 14.74
CA PRO A 102 -8.83 -10.16 14.57
C PRO A 102 -8.19 -9.29 13.47
N TYR A 103 -7.45 -9.90 12.54
CA TYR A 103 -6.69 -9.21 11.52
C TYR A 103 -7.59 -8.58 10.47
N GLU A 104 -7.26 -7.35 10.10
CA GLU A 104 -7.85 -6.65 8.98
C GLU A 104 -6.84 -6.60 7.84
N TYR A 105 -7.31 -6.68 6.61
CA TYR A 105 -6.47 -6.86 5.43
C TYR A 105 -6.86 -5.88 4.34
N ASP A 106 -5.89 -5.21 3.74
CA ASP A 106 -6.11 -4.41 2.55
C ASP A 106 -4.85 -4.30 1.68
N PHE A 107 -5.07 -3.95 0.41
CA PHE A 107 -4.00 -3.65 -0.54
C PHE A 107 -3.90 -2.16 -0.86
N ASP A 108 -4.85 -1.31 -0.45
CA ASP A 108 -4.91 0.10 -0.85
C ASP A 108 -4.02 1.03 0.00
N PHE A 109 -3.72 0.62 1.24
CA PHE A 109 -2.91 1.38 2.21
C PHE A 109 -3.52 2.73 2.62
N TYR A 110 -4.85 2.90 2.58
CA TYR A 110 -5.47 4.17 3.00
C TYR A 110 -5.24 4.47 4.50
N GLY A 111 -4.99 5.73 4.81
CA GLY A 111 -4.61 6.21 6.15
C GLY A 111 -3.12 6.04 6.43
N ILE A 112 -2.73 6.19 7.70
CA ILE A 112 -1.34 6.01 8.14
C ILE A 112 -0.99 4.52 8.25
N THR A 113 0.14 4.15 7.67
CA THR A 113 0.76 2.83 7.78
C THR A 113 2.18 2.97 8.32
N PRO A 114 2.44 2.59 9.58
CA PRO A 114 3.80 2.53 10.11
C PRO A 114 4.61 1.44 9.41
N LEU A 115 5.74 1.80 8.83
CA LEU A 115 6.62 0.89 8.10
C LEU A 115 7.86 0.49 8.91
N HIS A 116 8.34 1.39 9.76
CA HIS A 116 9.49 1.18 10.63
C HIS A 116 9.40 2.07 11.86
N GLU A 117 9.87 1.59 13.00
CA GLU A 117 10.09 2.35 14.24
C GLU A 117 11.39 1.85 14.87
N ASP A 118 12.34 2.76 15.10
CA ASP A 118 13.61 2.41 15.72
C ASP A 118 13.41 1.99 17.18
N VAL A 119 13.88 0.79 17.51
CA VAL A 119 13.77 0.18 18.85
C VAL A 119 14.58 0.92 19.92
N THR A 120 15.56 1.73 19.51
CA THR A 120 16.39 2.54 20.41
C THR A 120 15.74 3.87 20.81
N GLY A 121 14.58 4.17 20.21
CA GLY A 121 13.83 5.40 20.41
C GLY A 121 13.67 6.19 19.11
N VAL A 122 12.64 7.02 19.04
CA VAL A 122 12.33 7.85 17.88
C VAL A 122 12.62 9.31 18.23
N GLU A 123 13.36 10.02 17.37
CA GLU A 123 13.59 11.46 17.45
C GLU A 123 12.90 12.24 16.32
N ALA A 124 12.52 11.56 15.24
CA ALA A 124 11.80 12.17 14.12
C ALA A 124 10.84 11.19 13.43
N ASP A 125 9.69 11.71 13.01
CA ASP A 125 8.77 11.01 12.12
C ASP A 125 9.09 11.39 10.66
N ILE A 126 9.24 10.40 9.77
CA ILE A 126 9.27 10.62 8.32
C ILE A 126 7.93 10.16 7.76
N VAL A 127 7.14 11.10 7.25
CA VAL A 127 5.84 10.81 6.64
C VAL A 127 5.95 10.87 5.12
N ALA A 128 5.88 9.72 4.48
CA ALA A 128 5.87 9.58 3.03
C ALA A 128 4.45 9.72 2.48
N VAL A 129 4.26 10.61 1.51
CA VAL A 129 2.99 10.89 0.84
C VAL A 129 3.14 10.55 -0.66
N PRO A 130 2.39 9.56 -1.19
CA PRO A 130 2.43 9.20 -2.59
C PRO A 130 1.85 10.31 -3.47
N GLY A 131 2.26 10.35 -4.74
CA GLY A 131 1.71 11.30 -5.71
C GLY A 131 0.29 10.93 -6.19
N LEU A 132 -0.33 11.84 -6.93
CA LEU A 132 -1.61 11.58 -7.60
C LEU A 132 -1.50 10.40 -8.58
N ALA A 133 -2.62 9.69 -8.79
CA ALA A 133 -2.68 8.48 -9.62
C ALA A 133 -1.63 7.42 -9.29
N SER A 134 -1.16 7.33 -8.05
CA SER A 134 -0.12 6.38 -7.63
C SER A 134 -0.55 5.55 -6.42
N HIS A 135 -0.06 4.31 -6.35
CA HIS A 135 -0.37 3.41 -5.26
C HIS A 135 0.56 3.65 -4.06
N ALA A 136 0.04 3.78 -2.84
CA ALA A 136 0.82 4.27 -1.71
C ALA A 136 2.10 3.46 -1.45
N ILE A 137 2.01 2.13 -1.29
CA ILE A 137 3.21 1.28 -1.13
C ILE A 137 3.94 1.06 -2.47
N GLY A 138 3.19 1.12 -3.58
CA GLY A 138 3.68 0.74 -4.90
C GLY A 138 4.67 1.76 -5.47
N SER A 139 4.48 3.04 -5.14
CA SER A 139 5.38 4.14 -5.51
C SER A 139 6.79 3.99 -4.96
N TRP A 140 6.97 3.18 -3.91
CA TRP A 140 8.25 2.97 -3.23
C TRP A 140 8.79 1.56 -3.42
N ARG A 141 8.10 0.71 -4.17
CA ARG A 141 8.51 -0.68 -4.38
C ARG A 141 9.53 -0.79 -5.52
N SER A 142 10.51 -1.66 -5.35
CA SER A 142 11.39 -2.10 -6.43
C SER A 142 10.59 -2.70 -7.60
N ARG A 143 10.99 -2.37 -8.84
CA ARG A 143 10.40 -2.96 -10.05
C ARG A 143 10.71 -4.45 -10.19
N THR A 144 11.86 -4.87 -9.66
CA THR A 144 12.41 -6.21 -9.87
C THR A 144 12.47 -7.06 -8.60
N GLY A 145 12.21 -6.47 -7.42
CA GLY A 145 12.26 -7.15 -6.13
C GLY A 145 11.00 -6.98 -5.27
N ASN A 146 11.07 -7.47 -4.04
CA ASN A 146 10.05 -7.27 -3.00
C ASN A 146 10.37 -6.09 -2.06
N ASP A 147 11.49 -5.44 -2.32
CA ASP A 147 11.96 -4.36 -1.47
C ASP A 147 11.07 -3.14 -1.64
N VAL A 148 10.75 -2.51 -0.52
CA VAL A 148 10.05 -1.24 -0.40
C VAL A 148 11.05 -0.26 0.20
N TRP A 149 11.44 0.75 -0.56
CA TRP A 149 12.55 1.64 -0.21
C TRP A 149 12.40 2.27 1.19
N LEU A 150 11.19 2.74 1.51
CA LEU A 150 10.84 3.30 2.82
C LEU A 150 10.99 2.32 3.99
N ARG A 151 10.72 1.03 3.75
CA ARG A 151 10.73 -0.02 4.79
C ARG A 151 12.10 -0.65 4.94
N ASP A 152 12.80 -0.88 3.83
CA ASP A 152 13.97 -1.77 3.81
C ASP A 152 15.32 -1.03 3.76
N PHE A 153 15.34 0.23 3.32
CA PHE A 153 16.59 1.01 3.19
C PHE A 153 16.59 2.29 4.01
N LEU A 154 15.45 2.99 4.09
CA LEU A 154 15.37 4.22 4.90
C LEU A 154 15.72 4.02 6.40
N PRO A 155 15.47 2.85 7.04
CA PRO A 155 15.91 2.58 8.41
C PRO A 155 17.43 2.60 8.66
N GLU A 156 18.26 2.81 7.65
CA GLU A 156 19.68 3.11 7.86
C GLU A 156 19.91 4.44 8.62
N ILE A 157 18.91 5.34 8.63
CA ILE A 157 18.93 6.54 9.46
C ILE A 157 18.46 6.16 10.87
N PRO A 158 19.30 6.35 11.91
CA PRO A 158 18.95 5.97 13.27
C PRO A 158 17.88 6.89 13.86
N LYS A 159 17.15 6.37 14.85
CA LYS A 159 16.16 7.08 15.66
C LYS A 159 15.03 7.72 14.86
N ILE A 160 14.60 7.05 13.79
CA ILE A 160 13.46 7.50 12.99
C ILE A 160 12.26 6.59 13.18
N ARG A 161 11.10 7.14 12.87
CA ARG A 161 9.91 6.35 12.54
C ARG A 161 9.48 6.67 11.12
N VAL A 162 9.20 5.64 10.33
CA VAL A 162 8.75 5.80 8.94
C VAL A 162 7.26 5.51 8.86
N LEU A 163 6.50 6.50 8.43
CA LEU A 163 5.05 6.44 8.23
C LEU A 163 4.74 6.62 6.74
N LEU A 164 3.84 5.80 6.21
CA LEU A 164 3.28 5.97 4.87
C LEU A 164 1.85 6.46 4.99
N TYR A 165 1.50 7.56 4.33
CA TYR A 165 0.12 8.03 4.24
C TYR A 165 -0.49 7.68 2.88
N GLY A 166 -1.41 6.72 2.83
CA GLY A 166 -2.18 6.45 1.62
C GLY A 166 -3.50 7.23 1.61
N TYR A 167 -3.90 7.69 0.42
CA TYR A 167 -5.19 8.33 0.20
C TYR A 167 -5.71 7.93 -1.18
N ASN A 168 -7.01 8.11 -1.44
CA ASN A 168 -7.56 7.81 -2.76
C ASN A 168 -7.00 8.79 -3.80
N THR A 169 -6.10 8.28 -4.65
CA THR A 169 -5.43 9.06 -5.70
C THR A 169 -6.10 8.94 -7.08
N LYS A 170 -7.22 8.20 -7.20
CA LYS A 170 -7.87 7.93 -8.49
C LYS A 170 -8.50 9.21 -9.05
N LEU A 171 -8.02 9.64 -10.22
CA LEU A 171 -8.42 10.89 -10.86
C LEU A 171 -9.73 10.80 -11.68
N LEU A 172 -10.19 9.59 -12.00
CA LEU A 172 -11.20 9.36 -13.06
C LEU A 172 -12.64 9.18 -12.56
N GLU A 173 -12.87 8.91 -11.27
CA GLU A 173 -14.22 8.59 -10.74
C GLU A 173 -14.68 9.54 -9.64
N SER A 174 -13.88 10.55 -9.28
CA SER A 174 -14.26 11.47 -8.22
C SER A 174 -14.80 12.77 -8.80
N ASP A 175 -16.14 12.93 -8.80
CA ASP A 175 -16.80 14.25 -8.90
C ASP A 175 -16.29 15.22 -7.81
N SER A 176 -15.59 14.71 -6.80
CA SER A 176 -14.80 15.53 -5.88
C SER A 176 -13.50 15.99 -6.55
N ARG A 177 -13.51 17.21 -7.11
CA ARG A 177 -12.31 18.04 -7.14
C ARG A 177 -11.86 18.30 -5.70
N GLN A 178 -11.21 17.33 -5.05
CA GLN A 178 -10.62 17.55 -3.73
C GLN A 178 -9.54 18.61 -3.92
N SER A 179 -9.75 19.79 -3.33
CA SER A 179 -8.73 20.82 -3.35
C SER A 179 -7.47 20.32 -2.63
N ILE A 180 -6.31 20.81 -3.07
CA ILE A 180 -5.02 20.55 -2.40
C ILE A 180 -5.14 20.88 -0.90
N SER A 181 -5.84 21.97 -0.55
CA SER A 181 -6.10 22.35 0.83
C SER A 181 -6.89 21.29 1.61
N ASN A 182 -7.88 20.65 0.98
CA ASN A 182 -8.63 19.56 1.62
C ASN A 182 -7.78 18.30 1.82
N MET A 183 -6.93 17.97 0.84
CA MET A 183 -5.98 16.85 0.97
C MET A 183 -4.97 17.12 2.08
N GLY A 184 -4.42 18.34 2.14
CA GLY A 184 -3.53 18.80 3.19
C GLY A 184 -4.20 18.67 4.57
N ARG A 185 -5.40 19.23 4.75
CA ARG A 185 -6.14 19.12 6.01
C ARG A 185 -6.35 17.67 6.45
N LYS A 186 -6.78 16.79 5.54
CA LYS A 186 -6.96 15.36 5.83
C LYS A 186 -5.67 14.68 6.28
N LEU A 187 -4.55 14.94 5.59
CA LEU A 187 -3.23 14.44 6.00
C LEU A 187 -2.90 14.86 7.43
N LEU A 188 -3.13 16.13 7.77
CA LEU A 188 -2.83 16.64 9.11
C LEU A 188 -3.75 16.06 10.18
N GLU A 189 -5.03 15.86 9.87
CA GLU A 189 -5.99 15.17 10.75
C GLU A 189 -5.54 13.72 11.03
N GLU A 190 -5.09 13.02 10.00
CA GLU A 190 -4.60 11.64 10.09
C GLU A 190 -3.31 11.54 10.90
N ILE A 191 -2.34 12.43 10.68
CA ILE A 191 -1.11 12.50 11.48
C ILE A 191 -1.44 12.83 12.95
N SER A 192 -2.33 13.79 13.18
CA SER A 192 -2.71 14.22 14.54
C SER A 192 -3.42 13.10 15.29
N SER A 193 -4.33 12.38 14.61
CA SER A 193 -5.02 11.22 15.14
C SER A 193 -4.05 10.08 15.46
N PHE A 194 -3.12 9.78 14.55
CA PHE A 194 -2.09 8.76 14.75
C PHE A 194 -1.24 9.06 15.99
N ARG A 195 -0.73 10.29 16.11
CA ARG A 195 0.08 10.75 17.26
C ARG A 195 -0.70 10.79 18.57
N SER A 196 -1.98 11.13 18.54
CA SER A 196 -2.81 11.18 19.76
C SER A 196 -3.07 9.79 20.34
N ASN A 197 -3.13 8.78 19.48
CA ASN A 197 -3.32 7.38 19.86
C ASN A 197 -2.00 6.66 20.21
N ASP A 198 -0.87 7.30 19.94
CA ASP A 198 0.43 6.75 20.24
C ASP A 198 0.81 7.01 21.71
N SER A 199 1.19 5.95 22.41
CA SER A 199 1.62 6.00 23.80
C SER A 199 3.00 6.62 23.97
N VAL A 200 3.78 6.75 22.90
CA VAL A 200 5.07 7.47 22.89
C VAL A 200 4.77 8.98 22.87
N ARG A 201 4.36 9.49 24.04
CA ARG A 201 4.22 10.92 24.31
C ARG A 201 5.61 11.55 24.32
N ASP A 202 5.97 12.16 23.20
CA ASP A 202 6.27 13.58 23.10
C ASP A 202 6.34 13.95 21.61
N ALA A 203 5.86 15.15 21.26
CA ALA A 203 5.61 15.55 19.89
C ALA A 203 6.91 15.66 19.07
N TRP A 204 7.33 14.56 18.45
CA TRP A 204 8.50 14.55 17.59
C TRP A 204 8.27 15.35 16.32
N PRO A 205 9.31 16.00 15.78
CA PRO A 205 9.17 16.69 14.53
C PRO A 205 8.86 15.72 13.36
N ALA A 206 7.96 16.11 12.46
CA ALA A 206 7.69 15.40 11.21
C ALA A 206 8.56 15.97 10.08
N LEU A 207 9.26 15.11 9.35
CA LEU A 207 9.73 15.40 8.00
C LEU A 207 8.69 14.84 7.03
N VAL A 208 8.03 15.70 6.27
CA VAL A 208 7.05 15.25 5.27
C VAL A 208 7.76 15.11 3.93
N ALA A 209 7.91 13.89 3.45
CA ALA A 209 8.35 13.63 2.08
C ALA A 209 7.11 13.49 1.21
N SER A 210 6.79 14.52 0.42
CA SER A 210 5.59 14.54 -0.42
C SER A 210 5.93 14.86 -1.88
N HIS A 211 5.04 14.47 -2.78
CA HIS A 211 4.96 15.11 -4.09
C HIS A 211 3.93 16.25 -3.97
N TYR A 212 4.38 17.51 -4.16
CA TYR A 212 3.60 18.73 -4.42
C TYR A 212 3.38 19.76 -3.28
N SER A 213 3.34 21.02 -3.73
CA SER A 213 3.66 22.30 -3.07
C SER A 213 2.67 22.85 -2.03
N SER A 214 3.23 23.74 -1.20
CA SER A 214 2.69 24.45 -0.04
C SER A 214 1.35 25.17 -0.20
N ASN A 215 0.55 25.15 0.85
CA ASN A 215 -0.30 26.27 1.25
C ASN A 215 -0.23 26.44 2.78
N GLU A 216 0.00 27.68 3.22
CA GLU A 216 -0.11 28.12 4.60
C GLU A 216 -1.55 27.96 5.07
N HIS A 217 -1.80 27.28 6.19
CA HIS A 217 -2.94 27.45 7.11
C HIS A 217 -2.99 26.31 8.14
N ASN A 218 -1.88 25.93 8.77
CA ASN A 218 -1.88 24.99 9.91
C ASN A 218 -0.71 25.29 10.87
N SER A 219 -0.98 26.10 11.90
CA SER A 219 0.03 26.59 12.84
C SER A 219 0.67 25.49 13.69
N GLN A 220 -0.07 24.42 14.05
CA GLN A 220 0.43 23.34 14.90
C GLN A 220 1.45 22.41 14.23
N LEU A 221 1.30 22.13 12.93
CA LEU A 221 2.29 21.34 12.18
C LEU A 221 3.42 22.19 11.62
N SER A 222 3.22 23.51 11.44
CA SER A 222 4.34 24.41 11.10
C SER A 222 5.42 24.47 12.19
N GLN A 223 5.06 24.22 13.45
CA GLN A 223 6.00 24.23 14.59
C GLN A 223 6.70 22.88 14.80
N THR A 224 6.16 21.79 14.25
CA THR A 224 6.71 20.44 14.38
C THR A 224 7.21 19.87 13.06
N CYS A 225 7.03 20.54 11.93
CA CYS A 225 7.60 20.11 10.66
C CYS A 225 9.06 20.56 10.57
N CYS A 226 10.00 19.61 10.55
CA CYS A 226 11.43 19.92 10.41
C CYS A 226 11.86 20.17 8.97
N GLY A 227 11.06 19.73 7.99
CA GLY A 227 11.40 19.91 6.58
C GLY A 227 10.46 19.18 5.63
N LEU A 228 10.59 19.52 4.35
CA LEU A 228 9.84 18.94 3.24
C LEU A 228 10.81 18.46 2.16
N VAL A 229 10.64 17.22 1.72
CA VAL A 229 11.41 16.65 0.59
C VAL A 229 10.46 16.30 -0.54
N PHE A 230 10.77 16.83 -1.73
CA PHE A 230 9.95 16.68 -2.92
C PHE A 230 10.66 15.86 -3.98
N PHE A 231 10.01 14.81 -4.48
CA PHE A 231 10.48 14.06 -5.64
C PHE A 231 9.65 14.48 -6.87
N GLY A 232 10.25 14.67 -8.05
CA GLY A 232 9.51 14.80 -9.33
C GLY A 232 8.27 15.71 -9.36
N VAL A 233 8.25 16.84 -8.64
CA VAL A 233 7.09 17.73 -8.55
C VAL A 233 7.04 18.63 -9.80
N PRO A 234 5.95 18.62 -10.59
CA PRO A 234 5.81 19.53 -11.71
C PRO A 234 5.45 20.92 -11.19
N ASN A 235 6.44 21.67 -10.70
CA ASN A 235 6.29 23.01 -10.11
C ASN A 235 5.61 24.05 -11.03
N PHE A 236 5.46 23.73 -12.33
CA PHE A 236 4.81 24.57 -13.34
C PHE A 236 3.43 24.05 -13.80
N GLY A 237 2.86 23.08 -13.08
CA GLY A 237 1.57 22.46 -13.40
C GLY A 237 1.65 21.43 -14.53
N LEU A 238 0.60 20.61 -14.64
CA LEU A 238 0.45 19.61 -15.71
C LEU A 238 -0.33 20.24 -16.87
N ARG A 239 0.24 20.22 -18.08
CA ARG A 239 -0.51 20.60 -19.30
C ARG A 239 -1.40 19.42 -19.70
N HIS A 240 -2.72 19.62 -19.64
CA HIS A 240 -3.75 18.59 -19.88
C HIS A 240 -3.68 17.88 -21.24
N VAL A 241 -2.92 18.38 -22.22
CA VAL A 241 -2.91 17.88 -23.60
C VAL A 241 -2.13 16.56 -23.78
N GLN A 242 -1.42 16.08 -22.76
CA GLN A 242 -0.54 14.89 -22.88
C GLN A 242 -1.00 13.65 -22.09
N LEU A 243 -2.19 13.67 -21.48
CA LEU A 243 -2.69 12.56 -20.65
C LEU A 243 -3.73 11.67 -21.35
N GLN A 244 -3.83 11.72 -22.68
CA GLN A 244 -4.55 10.75 -23.49
C GLN A 244 -3.55 9.83 -24.19
N LEU A 245 -3.18 8.73 -23.53
CA LEU A 245 -2.58 7.56 -24.16
C LEU A 245 -3.24 6.30 -23.59
#